data_AF-A0A7S3BLM6-F1
#
_entry.id   AF-A0A7S3BLM6-F1
#
_cell.length_a   1.000
_cell.length_b   1.000
_cell.length_c   1.000
_cell.angle_alpha   90.00
_cell.angle_beta   90.00
_cell.angle_gamma   90.00
#
_symmetry.space_group_name_H-M   'P 1'
#
loop_
_entity.id
_entity.type
_entity.pdbx_description
1 polymer ?
#
loop_
_entity_poly.entity_id
_entity_poly.type
_entity_poly.pdbx_seq_one_letter_code
_entity_poly.pdbx_strand_id
1 'polypeptide(L)'
;MRTVTYAPGQVPDGGFKAQGSVLVGVYERWTLSLHPLQAVNATSRTLLLETPAGRWASGPATGQRYFVSNALEELDAEGEFWVDAETRRVLLCSASRPDDGEVVLAQPGLVELLAARGTAAAPVAGAWAWTGVRFAHAAVETEGCLAGSCDGQSANFLTTAAVHITHAAGWSFEDCEVSAVGGYAVWFDAGSHGASLRRSLVNDTGA
;
A
#
# COMPACT_ATOMS: atom_id res chain seq x y z
N MET A 1 -9.94 10.95 -15.34
CA MET A 1 -11.37 10.75 -14.96
C MET A 1 -11.54 11.26 -13.52
N ARG A 2 -12.71 11.78 -13.09
CA ARG A 2 -12.91 12.24 -11.68
C ARG A 2 -14.12 11.63 -10.97
N THR A 3 -14.89 10.83 -11.67
CA THR A 3 -16.10 10.22 -11.14
C THR A 3 -16.14 8.75 -11.50
N VAL A 4 -16.61 7.94 -10.56
CA VAL A 4 -16.91 6.52 -10.75
C VAL A 4 -18.41 6.35 -10.59
N THR A 5 -19.07 5.70 -11.55
CA THR A 5 -20.51 5.42 -11.46
C THR A 5 -20.71 4.11 -10.72
N TYR A 6 -21.65 4.08 -9.77
CA TYR A 6 -22.00 2.87 -9.04
C TYR A 6 -23.41 2.39 -9.38
N ALA A 7 -23.63 1.08 -9.27
CA ALA A 7 -24.92 0.44 -9.41
C ALA A 7 -25.71 0.51 -8.09
N PRO A 8 -27.05 0.45 -8.13
CA PRO A 8 -27.87 0.37 -6.92
C PRO A 8 -27.40 -0.74 -5.97
N GLY A 9 -27.28 -0.42 -4.69
CA GLY A 9 -26.83 -1.36 -3.64
C GLY A 9 -25.31 -1.49 -3.46
N GLN A 10 -24.49 -0.85 -4.31
CA GLN A 10 -23.02 -0.85 -4.14
C GLN A 10 -22.48 0.22 -3.19
N VAL A 11 -23.34 1.13 -2.75
CA VAL A 11 -23.00 2.21 -1.82
C VAL A 11 -24.13 2.29 -0.80
N PRO A 12 -23.84 2.40 0.51
CA PRO A 12 -24.86 2.49 1.55
C PRO A 12 -25.83 3.66 1.33
N ASP A 13 -27.07 3.48 1.76
CA ASP A 13 -28.06 4.56 1.78
C ASP A 13 -27.58 5.68 2.72
N GLY A 14 -27.38 6.87 2.15
CA GLY A 14 -26.78 8.01 2.87
C GLY A 14 -25.26 8.15 2.71
N GLY A 15 -24.60 7.24 1.99
CA GLY A 15 -23.15 7.25 1.74
C GLY A 15 -22.33 6.78 2.95
N PHE A 16 -21.03 7.02 2.89
CA PHE A 16 -20.10 6.68 3.97
C PHE A 16 -20.02 7.81 5.01
N LYS A 17 -19.92 7.50 6.30
CA LYS A 17 -19.85 8.51 7.37
C LYS A 17 -18.50 9.24 7.42
N ALA A 18 -17.41 8.52 7.18
CA ALA A 18 -16.04 9.05 7.21
C ALA A 18 -15.46 9.22 5.79
N GLN A 19 -16.15 9.92 4.89
CA GLN A 19 -15.79 9.97 3.45
C GLN A 19 -14.33 10.36 3.20
N GLY A 20 -13.77 11.29 4.00
CA GLY A 20 -12.39 11.74 3.85
C GLY A 20 -11.32 10.68 4.14
N SER A 21 -11.67 9.57 4.79
CA SER A 21 -10.76 8.42 5.01
C SER A 21 -11.00 7.29 4.02
N VAL A 22 -12.11 7.30 3.29
CA VAL A 22 -12.47 6.25 2.33
C VAL A 22 -11.58 6.35 1.10
N LEU A 23 -11.03 5.21 0.67
CA LEU A 23 -10.26 5.10 -0.56
C LEU A 23 -11.06 4.35 -1.62
N VAL A 24 -11.02 4.85 -2.85
CA VAL A 24 -11.59 4.22 -4.03
C VAL A 24 -10.43 3.71 -4.91
N GLY A 25 -10.35 2.40 -5.06
CA GLY A 25 -9.43 1.76 -6.00
C GLY A 25 -10.09 1.61 -7.36
N VAL A 26 -9.52 2.21 -8.40
CA VAL A 26 -10.04 2.18 -9.76
C VAL A 26 -9.15 1.32 -10.64
N TYR A 27 -9.73 0.33 -11.31
CA TYR A 27 -8.98 -0.50 -12.25
C TYR A 27 -8.77 0.23 -13.58
N GLU A 28 -7.50 0.37 -14.00
CA GLU A 28 -7.07 1.14 -15.17
C GLU A 28 -6.20 0.28 -16.10
N ARG A 29 -6.84 -0.49 -16.99
CA ARG A 29 -6.16 -1.43 -17.90
C ARG A 29 -5.33 -2.47 -17.13
N TRP A 30 -4.02 -2.27 -17.01
CA TRP A 30 -3.07 -3.13 -16.29
C TRP A 30 -2.55 -2.49 -14.99
N THR A 31 -3.00 -1.29 -14.64
CA THR A 31 -2.71 -0.65 -13.35
C THR A 31 -3.99 -0.51 -12.52
N LEU A 32 -3.80 -0.11 -11.26
CA LEU A 32 -4.85 0.28 -10.34
C LEU A 32 -4.44 1.61 -9.71
N SER A 33 -5.38 2.54 -9.65
CA SER A 33 -5.18 3.84 -9.04
C SER A 33 -5.97 3.95 -7.73
N LEU A 34 -5.36 4.49 -6.68
CA LEU A 34 -6.02 4.73 -5.40
C LEU A 34 -6.32 6.23 -5.23
N HIS A 35 -7.56 6.53 -4.83
CA HIS A 35 -8.06 7.90 -4.71
C HIS A 35 -8.84 8.10 -3.41
N PRO A 36 -8.59 9.19 -2.65
CA PRO A 36 -9.50 9.59 -1.60
C PRO A 36 -10.89 9.92 -2.16
N LEU A 37 -11.93 9.51 -1.45
CA LEU A 37 -13.30 9.85 -1.78
C LEU A 37 -13.61 11.29 -1.35
N GLN A 38 -14.03 12.12 -2.30
CA GLN A 38 -14.46 13.49 -2.02
C GLN A 38 -15.93 13.55 -1.60
N ALA A 39 -16.81 12.90 -2.36
CA ALA A 39 -18.25 12.94 -2.11
C ALA A 39 -18.99 11.77 -2.77
N VAL A 40 -20.15 11.43 -2.21
CA VAL A 40 -21.14 10.53 -2.85
C VAL A 40 -22.31 11.37 -3.38
N ASN A 41 -22.62 11.25 -4.67
CA ASN A 41 -23.84 11.80 -5.24
C ASN A 41 -24.85 10.68 -5.51
N ALA A 42 -25.88 10.58 -4.66
CA ALA A 42 -26.93 9.58 -4.77
C ALA A 42 -27.83 9.77 -6.00
N THR A 43 -28.08 11.02 -6.40
CA THR A 43 -28.95 11.34 -7.54
C THR A 43 -28.37 10.86 -8.86
N SER A 44 -27.07 11.09 -9.09
CA SER A 44 -26.36 10.61 -10.29
C SER A 44 -25.74 9.23 -10.12
N ARG A 45 -25.77 8.65 -8.91
CA ARG A 45 -25.04 7.43 -8.53
C ARG A 45 -23.57 7.48 -8.88
N THR A 46 -22.89 8.53 -8.42
CA THR A 46 -21.46 8.73 -8.68
C THR A 46 -20.68 8.96 -7.40
N LEU A 47 -19.53 8.30 -7.29
CA LEU A 47 -18.45 8.64 -6.37
C LEU A 47 -17.60 9.74 -7.03
N LEU A 48 -17.43 10.87 -6.35
CA LEU A 48 -16.51 11.93 -6.75
C LEU A 48 -15.16 11.68 -6.07
N LEU A 49 -14.10 11.60 -6.88
CA LEU A 49 -12.73 11.39 -6.41
C LEU A 49 -12.06 12.73 -6.14
N GLU A 50 -11.32 12.84 -5.02
CA GLU A 50 -10.58 14.05 -4.66
C GLU A 50 -9.50 14.36 -5.72
N THR A 51 -8.86 13.31 -6.20
CA THR A 51 -7.82 13.37 -7.22
C THR A 51 -8.26 12.73 -8.54
N PRO A 52 -7.82 13.24 -9.70
CA PRO A 52 -8.17 12.65 -10.97
C PRO A 52 -7.50 11.28 -11.13
N ALA A 53 -8.26 10.30 -11.62
CA ALA A 53 -7.76 9.02 -12.10
C ALA A 53 -6.67 9.21 -13.16
N GLY A 54 -5.71 8.30 -13.14
CA GLY A 54 -4.37 8.47 -13.68
C GLY A 54 -4.27 8.42 -15.21
N ARG A 55 -3.04 8.23 -15.70
CA ARG A 55 -2.73 8.35 -17.13
C ARG A 55 -3.40 7.25 -17.96
N TRP A 56 -3.65 6.09 -17.37
CA TRP A 56 -4.26 4.94 -18.04
C TRP A 56 -5.78 4.90 -17.91
N ALA A 57 -6.38 5.93 -17.28
CA ALA A 57 -7.82 6.12 -17.12
C ALA A 57 -8.54 6.56 -18.42
N SER A 58 -8.05 6.13 -19.58
CA SER A 58 -8.64 6.39 -20.90
C SER A 58 -9.02 5.06 -21.55
N GLY A 59 -10.29 4.68 -21.46
CA GLY A 59 -10.79 3.46 -22.08
C GLY A 59 -12.21 3.13 -21.61
N PRO A 60 -12.95 2.31 -22.38
CA PRO A 60 -14.35 1.99 -22.08
C PRO A 60 -14.52 1.17 -20.78
N ALA A 61 -13.47 0.48 -20.33
CA ALA A 61 -13.48 -0.33 -19.11
C ALA A 61 -12.99 0.43 -17.86
N THR A 62 -12.35 1.59 -18.02
CA THR A 62 -11.87 2.41 -16.89
C THR A 62 -13.06 2.89 -16.06
N GLY A 63 -12.98 2.75 -14.74
CA GLY A 63 -14.04 3.21 -13.83
C GLY A 63 -15.30 2.34 -13.83
N GLN A 64 -15.34 1.28 -14.66
CA GLN A 64 -16.42 0.28 -14.63
C GLN A 64 -16.22 -0.77 -13.53
N ARG A 65 -14.96 -0.96 -13.11
CA ARG A 65 -14.58 -1.83 -12.00
C ARG A 65 -13.81 -0.98 -11.00
N TYR A 66 -14.23 -1.06 -9.75
CA TYR A 66 -13.62 -0.37 -8.65
C TYR A 66 -13.85 -1.18 -7.37
N PHE A 67 -13.13 -0.83 -6.31
CA PHE A 67 -13.47 -1.22 -4.95
C PHE A 67 -13.43 0.01 -4.04
N VAL A 68 -14.09 -0.10 -2.90
CA VAL A 68 -14.00 0.87 -1.81
C VAL A 68 -13.29 0.20 -0.65
N SER A 69 -12.45 0.95 0.06
CA SER A 69 -11.75 0.47 1.25
C SER A 69 -11.71 1.57 2.31
N ASN A 70 -11.42 1.16 3.55
CA ASN A 70 -11.44 2.03 4.72
C ASN A 70 -12.81 2.68 4.99
N ALA A 71 -13.90 1.97 4.64
CA ALA A 71 -15.28 2.34 4.92
C ALA A 71 -15.83 1.43 6.03
N LEU A 72 -16.24 2.02 7.16
CA LEU A 72 -16.79 1.28 8.29
C LEU A 72 -18.09 0.54 7.90
N GLU A 73 -18.87 1.12 7.01
CA GLU A 73 -20.13 0.55 6.53
C GLU A 73 -19.95 -0.74 5.74
N GLU A 74 -18.74 -1.01 5.23
CA GLU A 74 -18.38 -2.22 4.47
C GLU A 74 -17.63 -3.24 5.35
N LEU A 75 -17.56 -3.04 6.67
CA LEU A 75 -16.98 -4.02 7.60
C LEU A 75 -18.01 -5.13 7.88
N ASP A 76 -18.11 -6.11 6.99
CA ASP A 76 -19.21 -7.08 6.98
C ASP A 76 -18.80 -8.55 6.78
N ALA A 77 -17.52 -8.82 6.47
CA ALA A 77 -17.02 -10.18 6.22
C ALA A 77 -15.88 -10.60 7.15
N GLU A 78 -15.73 -11.93 7.32
CA GLU A 78 -14.68 -12.53 8.15
C GLU A 78 -13.28 -12.07 7.73
N GLY A 79 -12.49 -11.59 8.70
CA GLY A 79 -11.10 -11.17 8.49
C GLY A 79 -10.94 -9.71 8.07
N GLU A 80 -12.03 -8.99 7.80
CA GLU A 80 -11.98 -7.56 7.54
C GLU A 80 -11.72 -6.77 8.81
N PHE A 81 -11.02 -5.66 8.68
CA PHE A 81 -10.76 -4.75 9.79
C PHE A 81 -10.92 -3.29 9.36
N TRP A 82 -11.22 -2.45 10.34
CA TRP A 82 -11.29 -1.01 10.17
C TRP A 82 -10.57 -0.30 11.32
N VAL A 83 -9.84 0.76 11.00
CA VAL A 83 -9.05 1.52 11.98
C VAL A 83 -9.69 2.88 12.20
N ASP A 84 -10.15 3.11 13.43
CA ASP A 84 -10.55 4.42 13.92
C ASP A 84 -9.33 5.17 14.43
N ALA A 85 -8.80 6.09 13.62
CA ALA A 85 -7.66 6.90 14.01
C ALA A 85 -8.00 7.93 15.11
N GLU A 86 -9.24 8.41 15.18
CA GLU A 86 -9.67 9.42 16.16
C GLU A 86 -9.77 8.79 17.55
N THR A 87 -10.41 7.63 17.65
CA THR A 87 -10.58 6.93 18.93
C THR A 87 -9.46 5.91 19.22
N ARG A 88 -8.53 5.73 18.28
CA ARG A 88 -7.42 4.77 18.32
C ARG A 88 -7.89 3.34 18.57
N ARG A 89 -8.94 2.93 17.84
CA ARG A 89 -9.54 1.59 17.94
C ARG A 89 -9.41 0.85 16.64
N VAL A 90 -9.31 -0.47 16.72
CA VAL A 90 -9.47 -1.35 15.57
C VAL A 90 -10.70 -2.22 15.79
N LEU A 91 -11.55 -2.23 14.78
CA LEU A 91 -12.68 -3.15 14.68
C LEU A 91 -12.27 -4.28 13.76
N LEU A 92 -12.43 -5.52 14.21
CA LEU A 92 -12.18 -6.73 13.43
C LEU A 92 -13.50 -7.48 13.30
N CYS A 93 -13.91 -7.76 12.06
CA CYS A 93 -15.02 -8.65 11.79
C CYS A 93 -14.51 -10.09 11.87
N SER A 94 -14.85 -10.80 12.94
CA SER A 94 -14.50 -12.20 13.09
C SER A 94 -15.58 -13.00 13.82
N ALA A 95 -15.86 -14.20 13.31
CA ALA A 95 -16.77 -15.19 13.85
C ALA A 95 -16.20 -15.86 15.10
N SER A 96 -14.88 -15.93 15.20
CA SER A 96 -14.18 -16.27 16.43
C SER A 96 -13.79 -14.98 17.15
N ARG A 97 -14.01 -14.92 18.47
CA ARG A 97 -13.20 -13.99 19.25
C ARG A 97 -11.77 -14.49 19.13
N PRO A 98 -10.78 -13.61 18.87
CA PRO A 98 -9.42 -13.97 19.23
C PRO A 98 -9.52 -14.43 20.70
N ASP A 99 -9.14 -15.68 20.97
CA ASP A 99 -9.06 -16.19 22.35
C ASP A 99 -8.11 -15.28 23.16
N ASP A 100 -7.77 -15.62 24.40
CA ASP A 100 -6.71 -14.93 25.17
C ASP A 100 -5.30 -14.98 24.50
N GLY A 101 -5.23 -15.36 23.22
CA GLY A 101 -4.08 -15.23 22.35
C GLY A 101 -3.75 -13.78 21.97
N GLU A 102 -2.49 -13.59 21.62
CA GLU A 102 -1.93 -12.31 21.22
C GLU A 102 -2.52 -11.86 19.87
N VAL A 103 -3.38 -10.85 19.89
CA VAL A 103 -3.74 -10.10 18.68
C VAL A 103 -2.60 -9.15 18.35
N VAL A 104 -1.70 -9.57 17.46
CA VAL A 104 -0.65 -8.69 16.92
C VAL A 104 -1.26 -7.83 15.81
N LEU A 105 -1.71 -6.63 16.18
CA LEU A 105 -1.98 -5.60 15.20
C LEU A 105 -0.68 -4.88 14.87
N ALA A 106 -0.01 -5.31 13.81
CA ALA A 106 1.08 -4.53 13.23
C ALA A 106 0.47 -3.27 12.60
N GLN A 107 0.55 -2.14 13.30
CA GLN A 107 0.49 -0.83 12.68
C GLN A 107 1.92 -0.42 12.37
N PRO A 108 2.47 -0.81 11.21
CA PRO A 108 3.84 -0.51 10.92
C PRO A 108 4.00 1.01 10.83
N GLY A 109 4.82 1.59 11.71
CA GLY A 109 5.15 3.02 11.66
C GLY A 109 6.37 3.30 10.78
N LEU A 110 7.17 2.28 10.48
CA LEU A 110 8.39 2.38 9.68
C LEU A 110 8.14 1.81 8.29
N VAL A 111 8.44 2.60 7.26
CA VAL A 111 8.43 2.14 5.85
C VAL A 111 9.73 1.39 5.53
N GLU A 112 10.85 1.82 6.09
CA GLU A 112 12.18 1.22 5.88
C GLU A 112 12.67 0.56 7.16
N LEU A 113 12.94 -0.73 7.11
CA LEU A 113 13.49 -1.51 8.21
C LEU A 113 15.03 -1.53 8.17
N LEU A 114 15.60 -1.44 6.96
CA LEU A 114 17.03 -1.30 6.72
C LEU A 114 17.25 -0.36 5.52
N ALA A 115 17.99 0.72 5.74
CA ALA A 115 18.33 1.67 4.69
C ALA A 115 19.83 1.95 4.63
N ALA A 116 20.37 2.01 3.40
CA ALA A 116 21.69 2.55 3.11
C ALA A 116 21.53 3.75 2.17
N ARG A 117 22.09 4.89 2.57
CA ARG A 117 21.94 6.18 1.86
C ARG A 117 23.30 6.77 1.56
N GLY A 118 23.93 6.29 0.50
CA GLY A 118 25.15 6.90 -0.02
C GLY A 118 24.88 8.05 -0.98
N THR A 119 25.95 8.58 -1.54
CA THR A 119 25.92 9.43 -2.73
C THR A 119 26.95 8.91 -3.74
N ALA A 120 26.92 9.40 -4.98
CA ALA A 120 27.94 9.05 -5.96
C ALA A 120 29.37 9.41 -5.50
N ALA A 121 29.53 10.49 -4.72
CA ALA A 121 30.83 10.93 -4.19
C ALA A 121 31.24 10.19 -2.90
N ALA A 122 30.27 9.69 -2.13
CA ALA A 122 30.48 9.00 -0.87
C ALA A 122 29.52 7.81 -0.77
N PRO A 123 29.81 6.70 -1.49
CA PRO A 123 28.95 5.53 -1.45
C PRO A 123 29.10 4.79 -0.12
N VAL A 124 28.04 4.11 0.32
CA VAL A 124 28.10 3.19 1.47
C VAL A 124 28.69 1.85 1.01
N ALA A 125 30.01 1.83 0.88
CA ALA A 125 30.76 0.67 0.40
C ALA A 125 31.32 -0.17 1.57
N GLY A 126 31.30 -1.50 1.43
CA GLY A 126 31.87 -2.42 2.42
C GLY A 126 31.62 -3.88 2.05
N ALA A 127 31.79 -4.78 3.02
CA ALA A 127 31.40 -6.19 2.93
C ALA A 127 30.23 -6.44 3.89
N TRP A 128 29.11 -5.81 3.61
CA TRP A 128 27.93 -5.87 4.46
C TRP A 128 27.16 -7.16 4.18
N ALA A 129 26.89 -7.95 5.21
CA ALA A 129 26.27 -9.26 5.08
C ALA A 129 25.19 -9.48 6.14
N TRP A 130 24.00 -9.85 5.68
CA TRP A 130 22.90 -10.34 6.51
C TRP A 130 22.64 -11.81 6.16
N THR A 131 22.56 -12.64 7.18
CA THR A 131 22.28 -14.07 7.03
C THR A 131 21.23 -14.50 8.03
N GLY A 132 20.16 -15.17 7.55
CA GLY A 132 19.11 -15.68 8.44
C GLY A 132 18.25 -14.60 9.11
N VAL A 133 18.17 -13.41 8.52
CA VAL A 133 17.42 -12.27 9.08
C VAL A 133 16.04 -12.16 8.41
N ARG A 134 15.00 -11.95 9.22
CA ARG A 134 13.65 -11.63 8.76
C ARG A 134 13.37 -10.14 8.91
N PHE A 135 13.01 -9.49 7.81
CA PHE A 135 12.52 -8.12 7.76
C PHE A 135 11.01 -8.17 7.53
N ALA A 136 10.20 -7.79 8.53
CA ALA A 136 8.75 -7.91 8.43
C ALA A 136 8.00 -6.74 9.06
N HIS A 137 6.73 -6.58 8.66
CA HIS A 137 5.83 -5.56 9.18
C HIS A 137 6.33 -4.14 8.90
N ALA A 138 6.62 -3.86 7.63
CA ALA A 138 6.94 -2.52 7.15
C ALA A 138 5.71 -1.84 6.55
N ALA A 139 5.62 -0.52 6.72
CA ALA A 139 4.53 0.30 6.21
C ALA A 139 4.72 0.59 4.71
N VAL A 140 3.83 1.40 4.15
CA VAL A 140 3.93 1.93 2.79
C VAL A 140 3.68 3.43 2.79
N GLU A 141 4.42 4.14 1.95
CA GLU A 141 4.42 5.59 1.82
C GLU A 141 3.29 6.11 0.90
N THR A 142 2.04 5.93 1.31
CA THR A 142 0.89 6.34 0.47
C THR A 142 0.56 7.84 0.55
N GLU A 143 0.95 8.54 1.61
CA GLU A 143 0.57 9.95 1.84
C GLU A 143 0.93 10.86 0.65
N GLY A 144 2.13 10.67 0.09
CA GLY A 144 2.61 11.48 -1.04
C GLY A 144 1.82 11.25 -2.32
N CYS A 145 1.48 9.99 -2.64
CA CYS A 145 0.77 9.68 -3.87
C CYS A 145 -0.74 9.96 -3.78
N LEU A 146 -1.34 9.89 -2.59
CA LEU A 146 -2.77 10.15 -2.37
C LEU A 146 -3.16 11.61 -2.59
N ALA A 147 -2.21 12.56 -2.43
CA ALA A 147 -2.41 13.96 -2.82
C ALA A 147 -2.46 14.17 -4.35
N GLY A 148 -2.01 13.18 -5.12
CA GLY A 148 -2.04 13.15 -6.57
C GLY A 148 -2.73 11.87 -7.07
N SER A 149 -2.02 11.04 -7.82
CA SER A 149 -2.54 9.74 -8.25
C SER A 149 -1.55 8.66 -7.82
N CYS A 150 -1.96 7.77 -6.92
CA CYS A 150 -1.25 6.52 -6.64
C CYS A 150 -1.44 5.56 -7.82
N ASP A 151 -0.89 5.91 -8.99
CA ASP A 151 -1.01 5.16 -10.23
C ASP A 151 0.36 5.14 -10.93
N GLY A 152 0.75 3.96 -11.38
CA GLY A 152 2.08 3.72 -11.92
C GLY A 152 2.26 2.29 -12.41
N GLN A 153 2.95 2.12 -13.52
CA GLN A 153 3.35 0.77 -13.95
C GLN A 153 4.35 0.24 -12.92
N SER A 154 4.10 -0.98 -12.43
CA SER A 154 4.91 -1.62 -11.40
C SER A 154 5.02 -0.79 -10.13
N ALA A 155 4.00 0.01 -9.78
CA ALA A 155 3.97 0.89 -8.61
C ALA A 155 5.10 1.94 -8.54
N ASN A 156 5.58 2.44 -9.68
CA ASN A 156 6.70 3.39 -9.76
C ASN A 156 6.49 4.77 -9.09
N PHE A 157 5.33 5.00 -8.45
CA PHE A 157 5.08 6.15 -7.59
C PHE A 157 5.64 5.94 -6.17
N LEU A 158 5.95 4.70 -5.77
CA LEU A 158 6.69 4.39 -4.56
C LEU A 158 8.15 4.84 -4.71
N THR A 159 8.73 5.27 -3.59
CA THR A 159 10.07 5.88 -3.52
C THR A 159 10.99 5.17 -2.54
N THR A 160 10.49 4.10 -1.90
CA THR A 160 11.25 3.33 -0.92
C THR A 160 10.83 1.85 -0.92
N ALA A 161 11.50 1.04 -0.09
CA ALA A 161 11.29 -0.37 0.11
C ALA A 161 11.62 -0.74 1.57
N ALA A 162 11.12 -1.86 2.08
CA ALA A 162 11.42 -2.32 3.43
C ALA A 162 12.94 -2.49 3.66
N VAL A 163 13.67 -2.96 2.63
CA VAL A 163 15.13 -2.92 2.55
C VAL A 163 15.53 -2.05 1.35
N HIS A 164 16.05 -0.86 1.60
CA HIS A 164 16.32 0.13 0.54
C HIS A 164 17.77 0.59 0.53
N ILE A 165 18.49 0.26 -0.53
CA ILE A 165 19.94 0.40 -0.64
C ILE A 165 20.27 1.29 -1.84
N THR A 166 20.64 2.55 -1.57
CA THR A 166 20.93 3.57 -2.60
C THR A 166 22.40 4.00 -2.51
N HIS A 167 23.07 4.12 -3.66
CA HIS A 167 24.49 4.50 -3.77
C HIS A 167 25.39 3.68 -2.82
N ALA A 168 25.32 2.35 -2.90
CA ALA A 168 26.04 1.44 -2.01
C ALA A 168 26.78 0.32 -2.75
N ALA A 169 27.79 -0.28 -2.11
CA ALA A 169 28.58 -1.36 -2.72
C ALA A 169 28.89 -2.49 -1.75
N GLY A 170 28.80 -3.74 -2.24
CA GLY A 170 29.14 -4.94 -1.48
C GLY A 170 28.15 -5.28 -0.37
N TRP A 171 26.86 -5.36 -0.73
CA TRP A 171 25.76 -5.71 0.19
C TRP A 171 25.22 -7.10 -0.14
N SER A 172 25.15 -7.99 0.84
CA SER A 172 24.72 -9.37 0.64
C SER A 172 23.66 -9.79 1.64
N PHE A 173 22.62 -10.43 1.14
CA PHE A 173 21.51 -11.00 1.89
C PHE A 173 21.39 -12.47 1.51
N GLU A 174 21.55 -13.37 2.47
CA GLU A 174 21.61 -14.81 2.24
C GLU A 174 20.73 -15.55 3.24
N ASP A 175 19.87 -16.45 2.77
CA ASP A 175 18.94 -17.19 3.63
C ASP A 175 18.05 -16.26 4.49
N CYS A 176 17.69 -15.08 3.96
CA CYS A 176 16.85 -14.08 4.61
C CYS A 176 15.36 -14.21 4.20
N GLU A 177 14.49 -13.51 4.94
CA GLU A 177 13.07 -13.37 4.61
C GLU A 177 12.66 -11.89 4.60
N VAL A 178 11.86 -11.48 3.61
CA VAL A 178 11.15 -10.21 3.63
C VAL A 178 9.66 -10.49 3.44
N SER A 179 8.83 -10.19 4.45
CA SER A 179 7.41 -10.56 4.48
C SER A 179 6.50 -9.56 5.21
N ALA A 180 5.21 -9.56 4.89
CA ALA A 180 4.22 -8.65 5.48
C ALA A 180 4.65 -7.17 5.40
N VAL A 181 4.99 -6.72 4.18
CA VAL A 181 5.44 -5.34 3.91
C VAL A 181 4.48 -4.64 2.96
N GLY A 182 4.12 -3.39 3.27
CA GLY A 182 3.10 -2.66 2.51
C GLY A 182 3.56 -2.19 1.12
N GLY A 183 4.86 -2.02 0.90
CA GLY A 183 5.45 -1.57 -0.37
C GLY A 183 6.37 -2.62 -0.98
N TYR A 184 7.42 -2.16 -1.68
CA TYR A 184 8.46 -3.05 -2.18
C TYR A 184 9.23 -3.73 -1.04
N ALA A 185 9.59 -5.00 -1.24
CA ALA A 185 10.41 -5.74 -0.28
C ALA A 185 11.88 -5.28 -0.24
N VAL A 186 12.57 -5.36 -1.38
CA VAL A 186 14.00 -5.05 -1.50
C VAL A 186 14.23 -4.20 -2.74
N TRP A 187 14.89 -3.06 -2.57
CA TRP A 187 15.28 -2.17 -3.66
C TRP A 187 16.78 -1.86 -3.60
N PHE A 188 17.54 -2.47 -4.52
CA PHE A 188 18.89 -2.02 -4.85
C PHE A 188 18.79 -0.86 -5.84
N ASP A 189 18.71 0.34 -5.29
CA ASP A 189 18.39 1.57 -6.01
C ASP A 189 19.63 2.21 -6.69
N ALA A 190 19.45 3.39 -7.28
CA ALA A 190 20.40 4.14 -8.06
C ALA A 190 21.81 4.14 -7.45
N GLY A 191 22.80 3.86 -8.31
CA GLY A 191 24.21 3.88 -7.93
C GLY A 191 24.68 2.70 -7.06
N SER A 192 23.80 1.73 -6.75
CA SER A 192 24.18 0.53 -6.03
C SER A 192 24.72 -0.57 -6.96
N HIS A 193 25.79 -1.27 -6.54
CA HIS A 193 26.40 -2.35 -7.31
C HIS A 193 27.05 -3.41 -6.42
N GLY A 194 27.24 -4.63 -6.95
CA GLY A 194 27.73 -5.75 -6.15
C GLY A 194 26.80 -6.10 -4.98
N ALA A 195 25.49 -5.84 -5.14
CA ALA A 195 24.46 -6.20 -4.19
C ALA A 195 23.82 -7.54 -4.58
N SER A 196 23.41 -8.37 -3.61
CA SER A 196 22.76 -9.64 -3.89
C SER A 196 21.76 -10.07 -2.82
N LEU A 197 20.68 -10.70 -3.28
CA LEU A 197 19.71 -11.44 -2.47
C LEU A 197 19.72 -12.90 -2.94
N ARG A 198 20.13 -13.82 -2.08
CA ARG A 198 20.36 -15.23 -2.44
C ARG A 198 19.65 -16.16 -1.47
N ARG A 199 19.06 -17.24 -1.99
CA ARG A 199 18.34 -18.27 -1.21
C ARG A 199 17.37 -17.69 -0.17
N SER A 200 16.77 -16.57 -0.50
CA SER A 200 15.91 -15.80 0.40
C SER A 200 14.46 -15.89 -0.06
N LEU A 201 13.54 -15.69 0.87
CA LEU A 201 12.10 -15.71 0.62
C LEU A 201 11.55 -14.29 0.61
N VAL A 202 10.82 -13.93 -0.46
CA VAL A 202 10.03 -12.71 -0.54
C VAL A 202 8.57 -13.12 -0.75
N ASN A 203 7.70 -12.77 0.19
CA ASN A 203 6.28 -13.10 0.14
C ASN A 203 5.45 -12.00 0.83
N ASP A 204 4.13 -11.97 0.62
CA ASP A 204 3.21 -11.06 1.31
C ASP A 204 3.68 -9.58 1.25
N THR A 205 3.78 -9.07 0.01
CA THR A 205 4.23 -7.71 -0.29
C THR A 205 3.13 -6.93 -0.99
N GLY A 206 3.08 -5.62 -0.77
CA GLY A 206 2.13 -4.74 -1.49
C GLY A 206 2.61 -4.31 -2.88
N ALA A 207 3.91 -4.47 -3.19
CA ALA A 207 4.49 -4.23 -4.51
C ALA A 207 5.68 -5.16 -4.82
#